data_AF-A0A6G2QWB5-F1
#
_entry.id   AF-A0A6G2QWB5-F1
#
_cell.length_a   1.000
_cell.length_b   1.000
_cell.length_c   1.000
_cell.angle_alpha   90.00
_cell.angle_beta   90.00
_cell.angle_gamma   90.00
#
_symmetry.space_group_name_H-M   'P 1'
#
loop_
_entity.id
_entity.type
_entity.pdbx_description
1 polymer ?
#
loop_
_entity_poly.entity_id
_entity_poly.type
_entity_poly.pdbx_seq_one_letter_code
_entity_poly.pdbx_strand_id
1 'polypeptide(L)'
;RADEPAASPTATAPEASAEDTGEDGHDGTEPVLRRGDRGPEVTELQLRLREVYLYNDAVNGEFDHRVEEALRNYQWSRGVQEELGVYGPKTRARLESETREP
;
A
#
# COMPACT_ATOMS: atom_id res chain seq x y z
N ARG A 1 -45.82 -9.08 24.61
CA ARG A 1 -45.54 -10.07 23.54
C ARG A 1 -46.17 -9.53 22.26
N ALA A 2 -45.47 -9.23 21.18
CA ALA A 2 -44.09 -9.49 20.79
C ALA A 2 -43.38 -8.15 20.46
N ASP A 3 -42.12 -8.08 20.86
CA ASP A 3 -41.15 -7.07 20.47
C ASP A 3 -40.49 -7.60 19.19
N GLU A 4 -40.55 -6.84 18.10
CA GLU A 4 -39.84 -7.17 16.85
C GLU A 4 -38.52 -6.37 16.81
N PRO A 5 -37.38 -7.03 16.57
CA PRO A 5 -36.07 -6.39 16.54
C PRO A 5 -35.82 -5.77 15.16
N ALA A 6 -35.83 -4.44 15.05
CA ALA A 6 -35.35 -3.74 13.87
C ALA A 6 -33.83 -3.55 13.99
N ALA A 7 -33.08 -4.39 13.29
CA ALA A 7 -31.67 -4.19 13.01
C ALA A 7 -31.46 -3.01 12.06
N SER A 8 -30.49 -2.15 12.39
CA SER A 8 -29.68 -1.39 11.41
C SER A 8 -28.52 -0.73 12.18
N PRO A 9 -27.29 -1.27 12.15
CA PRO A 9 -26.15 -0.42 12.44
C PRO A 9 -26.01 0.57 11.28
N THR A 10 -26.23 1.85 11.58
CA THR A 10 -25.79 2.96 10.73
C THR A 10 -24.28 2.84 10.55
N ALA A 11 -23.87 2.28 9.41
CA ALA A 11 -22.52 2.46 8.91
C ALA A 11 -22.44 3.89 8.34
N THR A 12 -22.00 4.83 9.16
CA THR A 12 -21.34 6.03 8.66
C THR A 12 -20.11 5.56 7.90
N ALA A 13 -20.25 5.44 6.58
CA ALA A 13 -19.11 5.40 5.69
C ALA A 13 -18.46 6.79 5.77
N PRO A 14 -17.17 6.93 6.13
CA PRO A 14 -16.45 8.14 5.78
C PRO A 14 -16.40 8.20 4.26
N GLU A 15 -17.15 9.15 3.73
CA GLU A 15 -16.99 9.74 2.41
C GLU A 15 -15.54 10.24 2.33
N ALA A 16 -14.63 9.38 1.87
CA ALA A 16 -13.30 9.81 1.50
C ALA A 16 -13.39 10.33 0.08
N SER A 17 -13.53 11.66 -0.04
CA SER A 17 -13.24 12.43 -1.24
C SER A 17 -11.99 11.86 -1.92
N ALA A 18 -12.21 11.12 -3.01
CA ALA A 18 -11.16 10.82 -3.96
C ALA A 18 -11.05 12.04 -4.88
N GLU A 19 -10.44 13.09 -4.36
CA GLU A 19 -9.95 14.21 -5.15
C GLU A 19 -8.49 14.43 -4.74
N ASP A 20 -7.61 13.63 -5.33
CA ASP A 20 -6.23 14.05 -5.56
C ASP A 20 -5.87 13.55 -6.96
N THR A 21 -6.28 14.33 -7.95
CA THR A 21 -5.64 14.31 -9.26
C THR A 21 -4.24 14.89 -9.05
N GLY A 22 -3.29 14.03 -8.71
CA GLY A 22 -1.87 14.35 -8.76
C GLY A 22 -1.44 14.52 -10.21
N GLU A 23 -1.54 15.76 -10.70
CA GLU A 23 -0.99 16.20 -11.97
C GLU A 23 0.56 16.12 -11.95
N ASP A 24 1.10 15.62 -13.07
CA ASP A 24 2.45 15.83 -13.60
C ASP A 24 3.66 15.83 -12.65
N GLY A 25 4.35 14.69 -12.66
CA GLY A 25 5.72 14.55 -12.16
C GLY A 25 6.50 13.46 -12.90
N HIS A 26 6.42 13.40 -14.24
CA HIS A 26 7.39 12.63 -15.05
C HIS A 26 8.75 13.36 -15.10
N ASP A 27 9.30 13.68 -13.95
CA ASP A 27 10.75 13.73 -13.77
C ASP A 27 11.14 12.27 -13.48
N GLY A 28 12.16 11.72 -14.16
CA GLY A 28 12.47 10.27 -14.18
C GLY A 28 12.89 9.62 -12.85
N THR A 29 12.45 10.17 -11.72
CA THR A 29 12.55 9.64 -10.36
C THR A 29 11.19 9.10 -9.96
N GLU A 30 11.07 7.78 -9.88
CA GLU A 30 9.83 7.14 -9.41
C GLU A 30 9.45 7.63 -8.00
N PRO A 31 8.16 7.90 -7.74
CA PRO A 31 7.73 8.56 -6.52
C PRO A 31 7.96 7.68 -5.29
N VAL A 32 8.20 8.35 -4.16
CA VAL A 32 8.35 7.71 -2.85
C VAL A 32 6.96 7.47 -2.27
N LEU A 33 6.60 6.21 -2.00
CA LEU A 33 5.27 5.86 -1.48
C LEU A 33 5.26 5.70 0.04
N ARG A 34 4.16 6.10 0.67
CA ARG A 34 3.91 6.11 2.11
C ARG A 34 2.45 5.78 2.41
N ARG A 35 2.15 5.47 3.67
CA ARG A 35 0.78 5.19 4.11
C ARG A 35 -0.16 6.35 3.78
N GLY A 36 -1.25 6.03 3.07
CA GLY A 36 -2.22 6.99 2.56
C GLY A 36 -2.14 7.16 1.04
N ASP A 37 -1.01 6.87 0.41
CA ASP A 37 -0.85 6.96 -1.04
C ASP A 37 -1.68 5.89 -1.75
N ARG A 38 -2.08 6.20 -2.99
CA ARG A 38 -2.91 5.32 -3.82
C ARG A 38 -2.47 5.43 -5.27
N GLY A 39 -2.66 4.36 -6.03
CA GLY A 39 -2.42 4.37 -7.47
C GLY A 39 -1.73 3.13 -8.02
N PRO A 40 -1.31 3.20 -9.29
CA PRO A 40 -0.65 2.08 -9.95
C PRO A 40 0.71 1.75 -9.31
N GLU A 41 1.47 2.73 -8.82
CA GLU A 41 2.74 2.43 -8.14
C GLU A 41 2.54 1.64 -6.83
N VAL A 42 1.45 1.90 -6.11
CA VAL A 42 1.09 1.13 -4.91
C VAL A 42 0.63 -0.28 -5.27
N THR A 43 -0.12 -0.40 -6.38
CA THR A 43 -0.54 -1.70 -6.92
C THR A 43 0.68 -2.56 -7.24
N GLU A 44 1.68 -1.97 -7.88
CA GLU A 44 2.94 -2.63 -8.18
C GLU A 44 3.67 -3.06 -6.90
N LEU A 45 3.80 -2.15 -5.92
CA LEU A 45 4.39 -2.46 -4.62
C LEU A 45 3.71 -3.67 -3.95
N GLN A 46 2.38 -3.70 -3.93
CA GLN A 46 1.60 -4.81 -3.35
C GLN A 46 1.86 -6.13 -4.10
N LEU A 47 1.91 -6.10 -5.43
CA LEU A 47 2.20 -7.27 -6.27
C LEU A 47 3.59 -7.83 -5.99
N ARG A 48 4.61 -6.96 -5.92
CA ARG A 48 5.99 -7.37 -5.61
C ARG A 48 6.13 -7.89 -4.18
N LEU A 49 5.50 -7.25 -3.20
CA LEU A 49 5.49 -7.74 -1.81
C LEU A 49 4.83 -9.13 -1.70
N ARG A 50 3.87 -9.44 -2.57
CA ARG A 50 3.26 -10.78 -2.66
C ARG A 50 4.20 -11.81 -3.27
N GLU A 51 5.01 -11.44 -4.27
CA GLU A 51 6.02 -12.34 -4.85
C GLU A 51 7.09 -12.75 -3.83
N VAL A 52 7.43 -11.87 -2.88
CA VAL A 52 8.33 -12.20 -1.76
C VAL A 52 7.60 -12.75 -0.53
N TYR A 53 6.32 -13.09 -0.66
CA TYR A 53 5.47 -13.70 0.37
C TYR A 53 5.27 -12.85 1.65
N LEU A 54 5.39 -11.52 1.53
CA LEU A 54 5.21 -10.58 2.64
C LEU A 54 3.85 -9.88 2.61
N TYR A 55 3.10 -9.99 1.52
CA TYR A 55 1.76 -9.43 1.39
C TYR A 55 0.79 -10.45 0.80
N ASN A 56 -0.24 -10.83 1.56
CA ASN A 56 -1.21 -11.86 1.16
C ASN A 56 -2.65 -11.31 1.06
N ASP A 57 -2.84 -10.01 1.26
CA ASP A 57 -4.12 -9.33 1.16
C ASP A 57 -4.45 -8.96 -0.30
N ALA A 58 -5.62 -8.34 -0.49
CA ALA A 58 -6.07 -7.90 -1.80
C ALA A 58 -5.21 -6.77 -2.35
N VAL A 59 -4.84 -6.87 -3.63
CA VAL A 59 -4.15 -5.79 -4.35
C VAL A 59 -5.20 -4.78 -4.79
N ASN A 60 -5.34 -3.70 -4.03
CA ASN A 60 -6.33 -2.63 -4.24
C ASN A 60 -5.69 -1.30 -4.64
N GLY A 61 -4.34 -1.23 -4.70
CA GLY A 61 -3.63 0.01 -4.99
C GLY A 61 -3.70 1.05 -3.89
N GLU A 62 -3.99 0.65 -2.65
CA GLU A 62 -4.01 1.52 -1.47
C GLU A 62 -2.88 1.17 -0.50
N PHE A 63 -2.08 2.17 -0.12
CA PHE A 63 -0.98 1.98 0.82
C PHE A 63 -1.55 2.10 2.23
N ASP A 64 -2.15 1.01 2.69
CA ASP A 64 -2.75 0.91 4.01
C ASP A 64 -1.73 0.44 5.08
N HIS A 65 -2.23 0.20 6.30
CA HIS A 65 -1.41 -0.31 7.39
C HIS A 65 -0.83 -1.70 7.12
N ARG A 66 -1.49 -2.54 6.31
CA ARG A 66 -0.99 -3.88 5.95
C ARG A 66 0.17 -3.78 4.97
N VAL A 67 0.07 -2.91 3.97
CA VAL A 67 1.18 -2.62 3.05
C VAL A 67 2.37 -2.03 3.81
N GLU A 68 2.14 -1.09 4.72
CA GLU A 68 3.19 -0.52 5.57
C GLU A 68 3.89 -1.61 6.40
N GLU A 69 3.14 -2.49 7.06
CA GLU A 69 3.70 -3.58 7.87
C GLU A 69 4.51 -4.57 7.02
N ALA A 70 3.98 -4.98 5.86
CA ALA A 70 4.69 -5.84 4.92
C ALA A 70 6.00 -5.21 4.46
N LEU A 71 5.99 -3.89 4.17
CA LEU A 71 7.17 -3.16 3.75
C LEU A 71 8.22 -3.04 4.86
N ARG A 72 7.79 -2.78 6.09
CA ARG A 72 8.69 -2.75 7.26
C ARG A 72 9.35 -4.09 7.48
N ASN A 73 8.59 -5.18 7.38
CA ASN A 73 9.12 -6.54 7.48
C ASN A 73 10.13 -6.83 6.37
N TYR A 74 9.82 -6.40 5.14
CA TYR A 74 10.73 -6.51 4.01
C TYR A 74 12.06 -5.79 4.29
N GLN A 75 12.00 -4.49 4.61
CA GLN A 75 13.17 -3.65 4.86
C GLN A 75 14.03 -4.22 5.99
N TRP A 76 13.40 -4.65 7.09
CA TRP A 76 14.10 -5.27 8.21
C TRP A 76 14.77 -6.59 7.82
N SER A 77 14.06 -7.47 7.10
CA SER A 77 14.58 -8.77 6.68
C SER A 77 15.76 -8.67 5.68
N ARG A 78 15.81 -7.59 4.90
CA ARG A 78 16.84 -7.34 3.88
C ARG A 78 17.93 -6.38 4.33
N GLY A 79 17.82 -5.81 5.52
CA GLY A 79 18.76 -4.81 6.05
C GLY A 79 18.80 -3.54 5.21
N VAL A 80 17.66 -3.12 4.65
CA VAL A 80 17.58 -1.89 3.86
C VAL A 80 17.65 -0.69 4.80
N GLN A 81 18.67 0.16 4.60
CA GLN A 81 18.88 1.38 5.38
C GLN A 81 18.14 2.56 4.72
N GLU A 82 16.84 2.61 4.99
CA GLU A 82 15.90 3.67 4.60
C GLU A 82 14.84 3.86 5.71
N GLU A 83 13.97 4.84 5.56
CA GLU A 83 12.85 5.06 6.49
C GLU A 83 11.90 3.85 6.49
N LEU A 84 11.66 3.29 7.68
CA LEU A 84 10.83 2.09 7.82
C LEU A 84 9.37 2.39 7.48
N GLY A 85 8.79 1.58 6.59
CA GLY A 85 7.41 1.73 6.13
C GLY A 85 7.25 2.73 4.99
N VAL A 86 8.36 3.23 4.43
CA VAL A 86 8.37 4.10 3.26
C VAL A 86 9.04 3.41 2.09
N TYR A 87 8.39 3.42 0.93
CA TYR A 87 8.89 2.83 -0.30
C TYR A 87 9.70 3.87 -1.07
N GLY A 88 10.93 4.08 -0.63
CA GLY A 88 11.89 4.95 -1.29
C GLY A 88 12.78 4.21 -2.30
N PRO A 89 13.69 4.93 -2.96
CA PRO A 89 14.50 4.41 -4.07
C PRO A 89 15.38 3.22 -3.67
N LYS A 90 15.88 3.15 -2.42
CA LYS A 90 16.68 2.00 -1.99
C LYS A 90 15.83 0.76 -1.78
N THR A 91 14.67 0.93 -1.15
CA THR A 91 13.74 -0.18 -0.91
C THR A 91 13.19 -0.69 -2.24
N ARG A 92 12.83 0.23 -3.14
CA ARG A 92 12.42 -0.06 -4.51
C ARG A 92 13.47 -0.87 -5.26
N ALA A 93 14.67 -0.32 -5.48
CA ALA A 93 15.72 -1.02 -6.23
C ALA A 93 16.01 -2.44 -5.69
N ARG A 94 15.96 -2.62 -4.37
CA ARG A 94 16.16 -3.93 -3.74
C ARG A 94 14.99 -4.88 -4.00
N LEU A 95 13.74 -4.40 -3.86
CA LEU A 95 12.53 -5.21 -4.08
C LEU A 95 12.43 -5.63 -5.54
N GLU A 96 12.67 -4.71 -6.45
CA GLU A 96 12.61 -4.98 -7.89
C GLU A 96 13.68 -5.95 -8.38
N SER A 97 14.85 -5.95 -7.75
CA SER A 97 15.90 -6.92 -8.05
C SER A 97 15.57 -8.35 -7.59
N GLU A 98 14.64 -8.51 -6.63
CA GLU A 98 14.23 -9.80 -6.09
C GLU A 98 12.91 -10.31 -6.69
N THR A 99 12.12 -9.43 -7.32
CA THR A 99 10.83 -9.76 -7.93
C THR A 99 10.89 -9.67 -9.44
N ARG A 100 9.82 -10.12 -10.11
CA ARG A 100 9.62 -9.77 -11.51
C ARG A 100 8.83 -8.48 -11.61
N GLU A 101 8.88 -7.84 -12.77
CA GLU A 101 7.91 -6.79 -13.08
C GLU A 101 6.53 -7.48 -13.16
N PRO A 102 5.56 -7.03 -12.34
CA PRO A 102 4.30 -7.74 -12.17
C PRO A 102 3.27 -7.49 -13.28
#